data_AF-A0A9E0Q1R5-F1
#
_entry.id   AF-A0A9E0Q1R5-F1
#
_cell.length_a   1.000
_cell.length_b   1.000
_cell.length_c   1.000
_cell.angle_alpha   90.00
_cell.angle_beta   90.00
_cell.angle_gamma   90.00
#
_symmetry.space_group_name_H-M   'P 1'
#
loop_
_entity.id
_entity.type
_entity.pdbx_description
1 polymer ?
#
loop_
_entity_poly.entity_id
_entity_poly.type
_entity_poly.pdbx_seq_one_letter_code
_entity_poly.pdbx_strand_id
1 'polypeptide(L)'
;MRASFLSGLTAIALASLLAAGCGQPTAEELANGDDPLTALRSPVRSARYDGAFWNREAVQSTELWADAVAYCRTPGNSAAPNCQTVGLVLSTIELEKAAKEAKRQLQFLLEQSKHLGPLPPVRPGRRPGAAPGGQD
;
A
#
# COMPACT_ATOMS: atom_id res chain seq x y z
N MET A 1 -58.82 43.02 20.96
CA MET A 1 -58.39 41.61 20.93
C MET A 1 -57.01 41.52 20.29
N ARG A 2 -55.93 41.65 21.07
CA ARG A 2 -54.54 41.52 20.60
C ARG A 2 -53.66 41.07 21.77
N ALA A 3 -53.46 39.77 21.91
CA ALA A 3 -52.36 39.15 22.66
C ALA A 3 -52.53 37.63 22.56
N SER A 4 -51.81 36.95 21.68
CA SER A 4 -51.66 35.47 21.72
C SER A 4 -50.54 34.90 20.82
N PHE A 5 -49.88 35.68 19.96
CA PHE A 5 -48.94 35.11 18.98
C PHE A 5 -47.45 35.12 19.37
N LEU A 6 -47.09 35.52 20.59
CA LEU A 6 -45.67 35.67 21.00
C LEU A 6 -45.09 34.46 21.75
N SER A 7 -45.90 33.47 22.14
CA SER A 7 -45.44 32.35 22.99
C SER A 7 -44.95 31.10 22.22
N GLY A 8 -45.04 31.08 20.89
CA GLY A 8 -44.67 29.90 20.09
C GLY A 8 -43.20 29.84 19.64
N LEU A 9 -42.51 30.98 19.54
CA LEU A 9 -41.16 31.07 18.96
C LEU A 9 -40.03 30.78 19.96
N THR A 10 -40.29 30.92 21.26
CA THR A 10 -39.29 30.69 22.31
C THR A 10 -39.00 29.21 22.57
N ALA A 11 -39.94 28.30 22.26
CA ALA A 11 -39.76 26.87 22.49
C ALA A 11 -38.85 26.20 21.44
N ILE A 12 -38.83 26.71 20.21
CA ILE A 12 -38.02 26.13 19.12
C ILE A 12 -36.54 26.52 19.25
N ALA A 13 -36.24 27.74 19.72
CA ALA A 13 -34.85 28.18 19.91
C ALA A 13 -34.12 27.42 21.02
N LEU A 14 -34.82 26.94 22.06
CA LEU A 14 -34.21 26.19 23.17
C LEU A 14 -33.89 24.73 22.80
N ALA A 15 -34.64 24.13 21.86
CA ALA A 15 -34.40 22.76 21.41
C ALA A 15 -33.14 22.64 20.52
N SER A 16 -32.74 23.72 19.82
CA SER A 16 -31.55 23.72 18.96
C SER A 16 -30.23 23.80 19.74
N LEU A 17 -30.24 24.28 20.98
CA LEU A 17 -29.03 24.39 21.82
C LEU A 17 -28.61 23.06 22.47
N LEU A 18 -29.50 22.07 22.54
CA LEU A 18 -29.20 20.73 23.09
C LEU A 18 -28.63 19.76 22.06
N ALA A 19 -28.71 20.08 20.76
CA ALA A 19 -28.12 19.27 19.69
C ALA A 19 -26.62 19.56 19.45
N ALA A 20 -26.05 20.56 20.13
CA ALA A 20 -24.63 20.92 20.03
C ALA A 20 -23.70 20.10 20.97
N GLY A 21 -24.24 19.08 21.65
CA GLY A 21 -23.51 18.27 22.63
C GLY A 21 -22.78 17.05 22.10
N CYS A 22 -22.83 16.76 20.79
CA CYS A 22 -22.02 15.68 20.20
C CYS A 22 -20.58 16.20 20.03
N GLY A 23 -19.75 16.03 21.06
CA GLY A 23 -18.32 16.30 20.97
C GLY A 23 -17.72 15.57 19.77
N GLN A 24 -16.87 16.24 19.00
CA GLN A 24 -16.14 15.56 17.92
C GLN A 24 -15.23 14.50 18.55
N PRO A 25 -15.16 13.29 17.97
CA PRO A 25 -14.24 12.28 18.46
C PRO A 25 -12.81 12.80 18.34
N THR A 26 -12.02 12.52 19.37
CA THR A 26 -10.59 12.78 19.38
C THR A 26 -9.89 11.98 18.28
N ALA A 27 -8.66 12.39 17.92
CA ALA A 27 -7.89 11.68 16.91
C ALA A 27 -7.59 10.22 17.34
N GLU A 28 -7.36 10.02 18.63
CA GLU A 28 -7.18 8.71 19.26
C GLU A 28 -8.46 7.86 19.18
N GLU A 29 -9.62 8.43 19.46
CA GLU A 29 -10.92 7.74 19.32
C GLU A 29 -11.21 7.38 17.85
N LEU A 30 -10.87 8.26 16.90
CA LEU A 30 -10.97 7.94 15.47
C LEU A 30 -9.98 6.84 15.04
N ALA A 31 -8.74 6.87 15.54
CA ALA A 31 -7.73 5.87 15.23
C ALA A 31 -8.08 4.49 15.80
N ASN A 32 -8.75 4.45 16.95
CA ASN A 32 -9.04 3.22 17.69
C ASN A 32 -10.55 2.91 17.75
N GLY A 33 -11.36 3.56 16.92
CA GLY A 33 -12.78 3.26 16.74
C GLY A 33 -12.97 1.88 16.11
N ASP A 34 -14.23 1.52 15.84
CA ASP A 34 -14.56 0.18 15.30
C ASP A 34 -14.44 0.08 13.78
N ASP A 35 -14.31 1.21 13.09
CA ASP A 35 -14.13 1.27 11.64
C ASP A 35 -12.64 1.41 11.26
N PRO A 36 -12.01 0.37 10.67
CA PRO A 36 -10.61 0.42 10.25
C PRO A 36 -10.35 1.44 9.13
N LEU A 37 -11.33 1.71 8.25
CA LEU A 37 -11.15 2.68 7.15
C LEU A 37 -11.17 4.12 7.67
N THR A 38 -11.97 4.41 8.68
CA THR A 38 -11.92 5.70 9.38
C THR A 38 -10.57 5.89 10.08
N ALA A 39 -10.01 4.83 10.69
CA ALA A 39 -8.69 4.91 11.33
C ALA A 39 -7.57 5.29 10.35
N LEU A 40 -7.66 4.92 9.07
CA LEU A 40 -6.67 5.32 8.05
C LEU A 40 -6.55 6.83 7.87
N ARG A 41 -7.63 7.56 8.17
CA ARG A 41 -7.71 9.02 8.07
C ARG A 41 -7.20 9.73 9.33
N SER A 42 -7.01 9.01 10.42
CA SER A 42 -6.58 9.61 11.68
C SER A 42 -5.12 10.08 11.58
N PRO A 43 -4.80 11.29 12.10
CA PRO A 43 -3.42 11.76 12.22
C PRO A 43 -2.64 11.02 13.32
N VAL A 44 -3.28 10.13 14.09
CA VAL A 44 -2.67 9.32 15.14
C VAL A 44 -2.66 7.86 14.72
N ARG A 45 -1.56 7.16 15.03
CA ARG A 45 -1.42 5.72 14.76
C ARG A 45 -2.41 4.92 15.63
N SER A 46 -3.15 4.02 15.00
CA SER A 46 -4.02 3.06 15.67
C SER A 46 -3.21 2.01 16.42
N ALA A 47 -3.61 1.70 17.65
CA ALA A 47 -3.12 0.55 18.40
C ALA A 47 -3.89 -0.74 18.05
N ARG A 48 -5.09 -0.63 17.44
CA ARG A 48 -5.96 -1.76 17.09
C ARG A 48 -5.62 -2.36 15.71
N TYR A 49 -5.31 -1.51 14.75
CA TYR A 49 -5.14 -1.87 13.33
C TYR A 49 -3.66 -1.89 12.94
N ASP A 50 -2.92 -2.80 13.58
CA ASP A 50 -1.49 -2.98 13.40
C ASP A 50 -1.15 -3.83 12.16
N GLY A 51 0.14 -4.13 11.97
CA GLY A 51 0.60 -4.93 10.84
C GLY A 51 0.02 -6.34 10.82
N ALA A 52 -0.23 -6.94 11.98
CA ALA A 52 -0.79 -8.28 12.08
C ALA A 52 -2.27 -8.30 11.65
N PHE A 53 -3.03 -7.26 12.02
CA PHE A 53 -4.38 -7.04 11.51
C PHE A 53 -4.39 -6.95 9.98
N TRP A 54 -3.63 -6.00 9.42
CA TRP A 54 -3.62 -5.77 7.98
C TRP A 54 -3.09 -6.96 7.19
N ASN A 55 -2.13 -7.71 7.73
CA ASN A 55 -1.64 -8.94 7.10
C ASN A 55 -2.73 -10.03 7.02
N ARG A 56 -3.59 -10.17 8.04
CA ARG A 56 -4.71 -11.12 7.99
C ARG A 56 -5.72 -10.73 6.91
N GLU A 57 -6.08 -9.45 6.86
CA GLU A 57 -6.98 -8.91 5.82
C GLU A 57 -6.40 -9.13 4.42
N ALA A 58 -5.11 -8.88 4.25
CA ALA A 58 -4.41 -9.06 2.98
C ALA A 58 -4.35 -10.52 2.53
N VAL A 59 -4.01 -11.45 3.43
CA VAL A 59 -3.96 -12.89 3.12
C VAL A 59 -5.34 -13.42 2.75
N GLN A 60 -6.40 -12.95 3.43
CA GLN A 60 -7.78 -13.33 3.14
C GLN A 60 -8.36 -12.62 1.91
N SER A 61 -7.66 -11.63 1.36
CA SER A 61 -8.10 -10.83 0.21
C SER A 61 -9.49 -10.22 0.43
N THR A 62 -9.71 -9.66 1.63
CA THR A 62 -11.00 -9.06 1.99
C THR A 62 -11.27 -7.78 1.20
N GLU A 63 -12.55 -7.39 1.08
CA GLU A 63 -12.93 -6.09 0.50
C GLU A 63 -12.31 -4.94 1.30
N LEU A 64 -12.26 -5.08 2.63
CA LEU A 64 -11.61 -4.13 3.53
C LEU A 64 -10.13 -3.89 3.15
N TRP A 65 -9.38 -4.95 2.83
CA TRP A 65 -8.01 -4.81 2.36
C TRP A 65 -7.92 -4.05 1.04
N ALA A 66 -8.79 -4.37 0.08
CA ALA A 66 -8.81 -3.70 -1.22
C ALA A 66 -9.09 -2.20 -1.06
N ASP A 67 -10.06 -1.83 -0.23
CA ASP A 67 -10.42 -0.44 0.07
C ASP A 67 -9.30 0.30 0.80
N ALA A 68 -8.65 -0.33 1.76
CA ALA A 68 -7.52 0.24 2.48
C ALA A 68 -6.34 0.56 1.54
N VAL A 69 -6.00 -0.38 0.65
CA VAL A 69 -4.95 -0.19 -0.36
C VAL A 69 -5.32 0.93 -1.34
N ALA A 70 -6.57 0.98 -1.81
CA ALA A 70 -7.04 2.03 -2.71
C ALA A 70 -6.95 3.41 -2.05
N TYR A 71 -7.40 3.53 -0.79
CA TYR A 71 -7.30 4.77 -0.02
C TYR A 71 -5.85 5.22 0.16
N CYS A 72 -4.96 4.32 0.59
CA CYS A 72 -3.57 4.67 0.89
C CYS A 72 -2.71 4.92 -0.37
N ARG A 73 -3.12 4.42 -1.54
CA ARG A 73 -2.47 4.73 -2.83
C ARG A 73 -2.85 6.10 -3.39
N THR A 74 -3.91 6.73 -2.89
CA THR A 74 -4.32 8.07 -3.33
C THR A 74 -3.22 9.09 -2.96
N PRO A 75 -2.79 9.95 -3.91
CA PRO A 75 -1.78 10.97 -3.62
C PRO A 75 -2.14 11.82 -2.40
N GLY A 76 -1.20 11.97 -1.47
CA GLY A 76 -1.41 12.70 -0.22
C GLY A 76 -1.80 11.83 0.98
N ASN A 77 -2.38 10.65 0.77
CA ASN A 77 -2.80 9.77 1.87
C ASN A 77 -1.68 8.83 2.35
N SER A 78 -0.70 8.50 1.50
CA SER A 78 0.37 7.55 1.84
C SER A 78 1.24 7.98 3.01
N ALA A 79 1.29 9.28 3.31
CA ALA A 79 2.02 9.83 4.45
C ALA A 79 1.28 9.67 5.79
N ALA A 80 -0.02 9.33 5.78
CA ALA A 80 -0.80 9.14 7.00
C ALA A 80 -0.21 7.99 7.84
N PRO A 81 -0.11 8.13 9.18
CA PRO A 81 0.58 7.16 10.03
C PRO A 81 0.05 5.73 9.90
N ASN A 82 -1.25 5.55 9.69
CA ASN A 82 -1.88 4.25 9.53
C ASN A 82 -1.69 3.66 8.13
N CYS A 83 -1.58 4.51 7.10
CA CYS A 83 -1.26 4.06 5.74
C CYS A 83 0.17 3.52 5.62
N GLN A 84 1.10 3.93 6.49
CA GLN A 84 2.44 3.35 6.54
C GLN A 84 2.38 1.84 6.86
N THR A 85 1.49 1.43 7.78
CA THR A 85 1.35 0.02 8.16
C THR A 85 0.78 -0.81 7.00
N VAL A 86 -0.26 -0.31 6.32
CA VAL A 86 -0.84 -0.92 5.11
C VAL A 86 0.24 -1.04 4.01
N GLY A 87 1.01 0.03 3.80
CA GLY A 87 2.09 0.07 2.82
C GLY A 87 3.19 -0.97 3.09
N LEU A 88 3.57 -1.19 4.35
CA LEU A 88 4.54 -2.22 4.72
C LEU A 88 4.05 -3.63 4.34
N VAL A 89 2.80 -3.96 4.68
CA VAL A 89 2.19 -5.27 4.32
C VAL A 89 2.13 -5.43 2.80
N LEU A 90 1.63 -4.41 2.09
CA LEU A 90 1.54 -4.42 0.63
C LEU A 90 2.91 -4.64 -0.02
N SER A 91 3.93 -3.91 0.42
CA SER A 91 5.29 -4.01 -0.13
C SER A 91 5.88 -5.41 0.06
N THR A 92 5.56 -6.08 1.17
CA THR A 92 6.03 -7.44 1.45
C THR A 92 5.37 -8.44 0.50
N ILE A 93 4.06 -8.32 0.28
CA ILE A 93 3.32 -9.17 -0.67
C ILE A 93 3.84 -8.98 -2.10
N GLU A 94 4.06 -7.73 -2.52
CA GLU A 94 4.60 -7.42 -3.85
C GLU A 94 6.03 -7.97 -4.03
N LEU A 95 6.87 -7.85 -2.99
CA LEU A 95 8.23 -8.39 -2.99
C LEU A 95 8.23 -9.93 -3.09
N GLU A 96 7.37 -10.61 -2.33
CA GLU A 96 7.25 -12.07 -2.41
C GLU A 96 6.77 -12.53 -3.78
N LYS A 97 5.82 -11.81 -4.38
CA LYS A 97 5.33 -12.10 -5.73
C LYS A 97 6.45 -11.93 -6.75
N ALA A 98 7.22 -10.85 -6.67
CA ALA A 98 8.37 -10.60 -7.54
C ALA A 98 9.44 -11.68 -7.38
N ALA A 99 9.74 -12.10 -6.13
CA ALA A 99 10.70 -13.17 -5.87
C ALA A 99 10.25 -14.52 -6.43
N LYS A 100 8.97 -14.87 -6.30
CA LYS A 100 8.38 -16.10 -6.88
C LYS A 100 8.47 -16.08 -8.40
N GLU A 101 8.20 -14.94 -9.04
CA GLU A 101 8.29 -14.81 -10.48
C GLU A 101 9.74 -14.88 -10.98
N ALA A 102 10.67 -14.17 -10.34
CA ALA A 102 12.09 -14.24 -10.67
C ALA A 102 12.64 -15.68 -10.56
N LYS A 103 12.19 -16.43 -9.54
CA LYS A 103 12.54 -17.86 -9.41
C LYS A 103 12.03 -18.70 -10.58
N ARG A 104 10.80 -18.48 -11.05
CA ARG A 104 10.25 -19.19 -12.21
C ARG A 104 11.03 -18.88 -13.49
N GLN A 105 11.35 -17.61 -13.70
CA GLN A 105 12.14 -17.18 -14.86
C GLN A 105 13.53 -17.83 -14.86
N LEU A 106 14.19 -17.86 -13.69
CA LEU A 106 15.48 -18.52 -13.57
C LEU A 106 15.40 -20.03 -13.85
N GLN A 107 14.37 -20.71 -13.34
CA GLN A 107 14.16 -22.13 -13.63
C GLN A 107 13.97 -22.39 -15.13
N PHE A 108 13.20 -21.54 -15.81
CA PHE A 108 13.00 -21.64 -17.25
C PHE A 108 14.30 -21.46 -18.04
N LEU A 109 15.11 -20.46 -17.68
CA LEU A 109 16.42 -20.23 -18.31
C LEU A 109 17.39 -21.41 -18.09
N LEU A 110 17.37 -21.99 -16.89
CA LEU A 110 18.16 -23.17 -16.59
C LEU A 110 17.74 -24.37 -17.44
N GLU A 111 16.44 -24.60 -17.63
CA GLU A 111 15.97 -25.65 -18.55
C GLU A 111 16.38 -25.39 -20.00
N GLN A 112 16.24 -24.15 -20.49
CA GLN A 112 16.70 -23.78 -21.84
C GLN A 112 18.19 -24.04 -22.02
N SER A 113 19.01 -23.76 -21.00
CA SER A 113 20.46 -23.99 -21.06
C SER A 113 20.84 -25.46 -21.25
N LYS A 114 20.02 -26.42 -20.78
CA LYS A 114 20.26 -27.85 -20.99
C LYS A 114 20.13 -28.27 -22.46
N HIS A 115 19.39 -27.51 -23.25
CA HIS A 115 19.22 -27.75 -24.69
C HIS A 115 20.28 -27.04 -25.55
N LEU A 116 21.04 -26.11 -24.96
CA LEU A 116 22.23 -25.56 -25.61
C LEU A 116 23.30 -26.66 -25.58
N GLY A 117 23.47 -27.34 -26.72
CA GLY A 117 24.52 -28.33 -26.89
C GLY A 117 25.92 -27.77 -26.61
N PRO A 118 26.96 -28.62 -26.56
CA PRO A 118 28.33 -28.19 -26.30
C PRO A 118 28.71 -27.01 -27.19
N LEU A 119 29.31 -25.98 -26.60
CA LEU A 119 29.84 -24.85 -27.37
C LEU A 119 30.73 -25.40 -28.50
N PRO A 120 30.57 -24.91 -29.74
CA PRO A 120 31.43 -25.36 -30.83
C PRO A 120 32.89 -25.09 -30.43
N PRO A 121 33.82 -25.99 -30.80
CA PRO A 121 35.22 -25.83 -30.45
C PRO A 121 35.71 -24.46 -30.94
N VAL A 122 36.29 -23.69 -30.02
CA VAL A 122 36.91 -22.40 -30.32
C VAL A 122 37.96 -22.66 -31.40
N ARG A 123 37.71 -22.19 -32.63
CA ARG A 123 38.72 -22.23 -33.67
C ARG A 123 39.91 -21.41 -33.17
N PRO A 124 41.13 -21.97 -33.13
CA PRO A 124 42.32 -21.19 -32.81
C PRO A 124 42.37 -20.00 -33.75
N GLY A 125 42.25 -18.79 -33.17
CA GLY A 125 42.34 -17.56 -33.93
C GLY A 125 43.66 -17.56 -34.71
N ARG A 126 43.55 -17.38 -36.03
CA ARG A 126 44.68 -17.06 -36.89
C ARG A 126 45.39 -15.87 -36.24
N ARG A 127 46.59 -16.09 -35.70
CA ARG A 127 47.45 -15.00 -35.21
C ARG A 127 47.45 -13.91 -36.29
N PRO A 128 47.15 -12.64 -35.96
CA PRO A 128 47.44 -11.53 -36.84
C PRO A 128 48.90 -11.67 -37.27
N GLY A 129 49.12 -11.78 -38.58
CA GLY A 129 50.44 -12.04 -39.14
C GLY A 129 51.45 -11.00 -38.66
N ALA A 130 52.63 -11.48 -38.28
CA ALA A 130 53.79 -10.65 -38.05
C ALA A 130 54.01 -9.74 -39.27
N ALA A 131 54.11 -8.44 -39.04
CA ALA A 131 54.55 -7.50 -40.06
C ALA A 131 55.96 -7.89 -40.53
N PRO A 132 56.25 -7.90 -41.86
CA PRO A 132 57.60 -8.11 -42.33
C PRO A 132 58.45 -6.91 -41.91
N GLY A 133 59.58 -7.19 -41.26
CA GLY A 133 60.57 -6.20 -40.90
C GLY A 133 61.10 -5.48 -42.14
N GLY A 134 61.00 -4.15 -42.14
CA GLY A 134 61.81 -3.29 -42.97
C GLY A 134 63.19 -3.18 -42.34
N GLN A 135 64.19 -3.77 -42.99
CA GLN A 135 65.59 -3.41 -42.84
C GLN A 135 65.87 -2.21 -43.76
N ASP A 136 66.80 -1.38 -43.30
CA ASP A 136 67.41 -0.17 -43.86
C ASP A 136 67.42 0.01 -45.40
#